data_AF-A0A961RML8-F1
#
_entry.id   AF-A0A961RML8-F1
#
_cell.length_a   1.000
_cell.length_b   1.000
_cell.length_c   1.000
_cell.angle_alpha   90.00
_cell.angle_beta   90.00
_cell.angle_gamma   90.00
#
_symmetry.space_group_name_H-M   'P 1'
#
loop_
_entity.id
_entity.type
_entity.pdbx_description
1 polymer ?
#
loop_
_entity_poly.entity_id
_entity_poly.type
_entity_poly.pdbx_seq_one_letter_code
_entity_poly.pdbx_strand_id
1 'polypeptide(L)'
;MHHGYTRDLATLGAYWRGYAAIMDHFTHVLGDRILHVDYETLVTEPEPGARAIVAHCGLEWDNACLEFWKTERRVSTLSREQVRQPVYTTSLGRWRRYGPGLQPLLDAIAADA
;
A
#
# COMPACT_ATOMS: atom_id res chain seq x y z
N MET A 1 10.19 -20.24 -11.68
CA MET A 1 10.50 -18.81 -11.86
C MET A 1 11.22 -18.35 -10.61
N HIS A 2 12.45 -17.85 -10.73
CA HIS A 2 13.24 -17.38 -9.59
C HIS A 2 13.16 -15.86 -9.55
N HIS A 3 12.63 -15.28 -8.48
CA HIS A 3 12.41 -13.85 -8.34
C HIS A 3 13.43 -13.26 -7.36
N GLY A 4 14.45 -12.56 -7.87
CA GLY A 4 15.56 -12.03 -7.07
C GLY A 4 15.14 -11.14 -5.89
N TYR A 5 14.07 -10.35 -6.07
CA TYR A 5 13.50 -9.48 -5.03
C TYR A 5 13.02 -10.23 -3.77
N THR A 6 12.85 -11.56 -3.83
CA THR A 6 12.42 -12.37 -2.68
C THR A 6 13.56 -12.72 -1.72
N ARG A 7 14.83 -12.53 -2.12
CA ARG A 7 16.01 -12.96 -1.35
C ARG A 7 17.11 -11.92 -1.23
N ASP A 8 17.07 -10.87 -2.03
CA ASP A 8 18.08 -9.82 -2.05
C ASP A 8 17.43 -8.44 -1.94
N LEU A 9 17.85 -7.67 -0.93
CA LEU A 9 17.28 -6.37 -0.59
C LEU A 9 17.65 -5.28 -1.60
N ALA A 10 18.86 -5.34 -2.18
CA ALA A 10 19.26 -4.40 -3.22
C ALA A 10 18.43 -4.61 -4.50
N THR A 11 18.21 -5.88 -4.88
CA THR A 11 17.31 -6.24 -5.98
C THR A 11 15.88 -5.80 -5.68
N LEU A 12 15.38 -6.02 -4.46
CA LEU A 12 14.06 -5.51 -4.06
C LEU A 12 13.95 -3.99 -4.22
N GLY A 13 14.98 -3.23 -3.83
CA GLY A 13 15.03 -1.79 -4.03
C GLY A 13 14.98 -1.38 -5.50
N ALA A 14 15.70 -2.08 -6.38
CA ALA A 14 15.62 -1.84 -7.83
C ALA A 14 14.22 -2.10 -8.40
N TYR A 15 13.54 -3.16 -7.94
CA TYR A 15 12.14 -3.42 -8.30
C TYR A 15 11.20 -2.32 -7.81
N TRP A 16 11.41 -1.82 -6.60
CA TRP A 16 10.64 -0.72 -6.05
C TRP A 16 10.82 0.58 -6.86
N ARG A 17 12.05 0.91 -7.28
CA ARG A 17 12.30 2.07 -8.16
C ARG A 17 11.62 1.92 -9.52
N GLY A 18 11.66 0.72 -10.10
CA GLY A 18 10.92 0.42 -11.33
C GLY A 18 9.41 0.64 -11.18
N TYR A 19 8.84 0.21 -10.05
CA TYR A 19 7.45 0.52 -9.71
C TYR A 19 7.20 2.02 -9.58
N ALA A 20 8.06 2.75 -8.86
CA ALA A 20 7.91 4.19 -8.66
C ALA A 20 7.91 4.94 -10.00
N ALA A 21 8.86 4.65 -10.89
CA ALA A 21 8.93 5.25 -12.22
C ALA A 21 7.67 4.97 -13.08
N ILE A 22 7.10 3.76 -12.97
CA ILE A 22 5.83 3.41 -13.66
C ILE A 22 4.67 4.22 -13.08
N MET A 23 4.59 4.35 -11.75
CA MET A 23 3.53 5.14 -11.11
C MET A 23 3.67 6.63 -11.40
N ASP A 24 4.88 7.17 -11.49
CA ASP A 24 5.14 8.55 -11.92
C ASP A 24 4.66 8.76 -13.36
N HIS A 25 4.98 7.81 -14.26
CA HIS A 25 4.48 7.85 -15.63
C HIS A 25 2.94 7.82 -15.68
N PHE A 26 2.30 6.92 -14.92
CA PHE A 26 0.83 6.87 -14.87
C PHE A 26 0.22 8.14 -14.29
N THR A 27 0.82 8.71 -13.26
CA THR A 27 0.40 10.00 -12.71
C THR A 27 0.45 11.09 -13.77
N HIS A 28 1.53 11.13 -14.57
CA HIS A 28 1.70 12.10 -15.64
C HIS A 28 0.66 11.94 -16.77
N VAL A 29 0.45 10.71 -17.26
CA VAL A 29 -0.42 10.49 -18.44
C VAL A 29 -1.90 10.33 -18.12
N LEU A 30 -2.24 9.97 -16.88
CA LEU A 30 -3.62 9.76 -16.44
C LEU A 30 -4.16 10.93 -15.61
N GLY A 31 -3.29 11.75 -15.00
CA GLY A 31 -3.66 12.90 -14.18
C GLY A 31 -4.65 12.51 -13.07
N ASP A 32 -5.75 13.25 -12.99
CA ASP A 32 -6.82 13.06 -12.00
C ASP A 32 -7.55 11.71 -12.09
N ARG A 33 -7.22 10.85 -13.06
CA ARG A 33 -7.75 9.48 -13.10
C ARG A 33 -7.04 8.54 -12.13
N ILE A 34 -5.84 8.90 -11.64
CA ILE A 34 -5.09 8.13 -10.64
C ILE A 34 -5.17 8.84 -9.29
N LEU A 35 -5.61 8.11 -8.26
CA LEU A 35 -5.57 8.57 -6.88
C LEU A 35 -4.41 7.89 -6.15
N HIS A 36 -3.52 8.70 -5.58
CA HIS A 36 -2.52 8.22 -4.62
C HIS A 36 -3.14 8.18 -3.22
N VAL A 37 -3.07 7.01 -2.60
CA VAL A 37 -3.59 6.78 -1.24
C VAL A 37 -2.42 6.41 -0.34
N ASP A 38 -2.08 7.32 0.56
CA ASP A 38 -1.08 7.08 1.60
C ASP A 38 -1.63 6.08 2.62
N TYR A 39 -0.92 4.96 2.80
CA TYR A 39 -1.38 3.87 3.66
C TYR A 39 -1.45 4.30 5.11
N GLU A 40 -0.41 4.98 5.59
CA GLU A 40 -0.26 5.49 6.94
C GLU A 40 -1.45 6.38 7.32
N THR A 41 -1.75 7.37 6.48
CA THR A 41 -2.88 8.29 6.66
C THR A 41 -4.21 7.54 6.59
N LEU A 42 -4.39 6.63 5.64
CA LEU A 42 -5.63 5.86 5.51
C LEU A 42 -5.93 5.03 6.77
N VAL A 43 -4.92 4.39 7.37
CA VAL A 43 -5.17 3.56 8.56
C VAL A 43 -5.30 4.36 9.85
N THR A 44 -4.76 5.59 9.90
CA THR A 44 -4.96 6.50 11.04
C THR A 44 -6.28 7.28 10.93
N GLU A 45 -6.71 7.59 9.71
CA GLU A 45 -7.90 8.38 9.40
C GLU A 45 -8.78 7.66 8.35
N PRO A 46 -9.40 6.52 8.71
CA PRO A 46 -10.05 5.64 7.75
C PRO A 46 -11.28 6.24 7.08
N GLU A 47 -12.08 7.02 7.79
CA GLU A 47 -13.29 7.62 7.20
C GLU A 47 -12.99 8.71 6.17
N PRO A 48 -12.16 9.73 6.47
CA PRO A 48 -11.76 10.71 5.46
C PRO A 48 -11.12 10.05 4.23
N GLY A 49 -10.20 9.09 4.44
CA GLY A 49 -9.54 8.36 3.35
C GLY A 49 -10.51 7.53 2.51
N ALA A 50 -11.39 6.74 3.14
CA ALA A 50 -12.38 5.94 2.42
C ALA A 50 -13.37 6.82 1.64
N ARG A 51 -13.82 7.94 2.21
CA ARG A 51 -14.69 8.89 1.51
C ARG A 51 -14.03 9.49 0.28
N ALA A 52 -12.75 9.88 0.38
CA ALA A 52 -11.99 10.39 -0.76
C ALA A 52 -11.87 9.35 -1.88
N ILE A 53 -11.61 8.08 -1.54
CA ILE A 53 -11.54 6.98 -2.50
C ILE A 53 -12.90 6.76 -3.20
N VAL A 54 -13.99 6.69 -2.43
CA VAL A 54 -15.34 6.51 -2.98
C VAL A 54 -15.73 7.66 -3.90
N ALA A 55 -15.46 8.90 -3.48
CA ALA A 55 -15.74 10.10 -4.28
C ALA A 55 -14.91 10.13 -5.57
N HIS A 56 -13.63 9.75 -5.52
CA HIS A 56 -12.75 9.66 -6.69
C HIS A 56 -13.26 8.66 -7.73
N CYS A 57 -13.86 7.56 -7.26
CA CYS A 57 -14.52 6.57 -8.12
C CYS A 57 -15.86 7.04 -8.69
N GLY A 58 -16.37 8.21 -8.29
CA GLY A 58 -17.69 8.71 -8.69
C GLY A 58 -18.85 7.91 -8.10
N LEU A 59 -18.64 7.26 -6.96
CA LEU A 59 -19.63 6.43 -6.29
C LEU A 59 -20.29 7.17 -5.12
N GLU A 60 -21.51 6.77 -4.77
CA GLU A 60 -22.18 7.24 -3.55
C GLU A 60 -21.58 6.59 -2.31
N TRP A 61 -21.54 7.33 -1.19
CA TRP A 61 -21.01 6.84 0.06
C TRP A 61 -21.91 5.78 0.70
N ASP A 62 -21.30 4.71 1.21
CA ASP A 62 -21.94 3.71 2.05
C ASP A 62 -21.12 3.48 3.34
N ASN A 63 -21.78 3.49 4.49
CA ASN A 63 -21.15 3.20 5.78
C ASN A 63 -20.53 1.80 5.83
N ALA A 64 -20.97 0.87 4.99
CA ALA A 64 -20.37 -0.45 4.83
C ALA A 64 -18.87 -0.38 4.44
N CYS A 65 -18.39 0.73 3.86
CA CYS A 65 -16.97 0.96 3.60
C CYS A 65 -16.12 0.96 4.89
N LEU A 66 -16.69 1.35 6.03
CA LEU A 66 -16.03 1.32 7.34
C LEU A 66 -16.21 -0.02 8.07
N GLU A 67 -17.18 -0.82 7.64
CA GLU A 67 -17.53 -2.11 8.23
C GLU A 67 -17.14 -3.29 7.32
N PHE A 68 -16.17 -3.10 6.42
CA PHE A 68 -15.76 -4.08 5.40
C PHE A 68 -15.49 -5.48 5.96
N TRP A 69 -15.00 -5.57 7.20
CA TRP A 69 -14.67 -6.83 7.89
C TRP A 69 -15.90 -7.67 8.26
N LYS A 70 -17.11 -7.09 8.23
CA LYS A 70 -18.38 -7.79 8.46
C LYS A 70 -18.87 -8.55 7.21
N THR A 71 -18.26 -8.35 6.05
CA THR A 71 -18.67 -9.05 4.81
C THR A 71 -18.47 -10.56 4.92
N GLU A 72 -19.45 -11.33 4.44
CA GLU A 72 -19.36 -12.80 4.40
C GLU A 72 -18.54 -13.32 3.22
N ARG A 73 -18.13 -12.43 2.30
CA ARG A 73 -17.39 -12.81 1.09
C ARG A 73 -16.13 -13.61 1.43
N ARG A 74 -15.90 -14.68 0.67
CA ARG A 74 -14.69 -15.49 0.79
C ARG A 74 -13.46 -14.68 0.37
N VAL A 75 -12.44 -14.66 1.22
CA VAL A 75 -11.12 -14.10 0.94
C VAL A 75 -10.11 -15.24 0.85
N SER A 76 -9.50 -15.42 -0.32
CA SER A 76 -8.54 -16.49 -0.63
C SER A 76 -7.08 -16.04 -0.73
N THR A 77 -6.76 -14.86 -0.19
CA THR A 77 -5.40 -14.28 -0.18
C THR A 77 -4.67 -14.61 1.12
N LEU A 78 -3.34 -14.46 1.13
CA LEU A 78 -2.51 -14.59 2.35
C LEU A 78 -2.84 -13.54 3.41
N SER A 79 -3.48 -12.43 3.02
CA SER A 79 -3.94 -11.37 3.92
C SER A 79 -5.31 -11.64 4.56
N ARG A 80 -5.91 -12.83 4.39
CA ARG A 80 -7.27 -13.17 4.85
C ARG A 80 -7.56 -12.78 6.29
N GLU A 81 -6.66 -13.09 7.21
CA GLU A 81 -6.85 -12.80 8.64
C GLU A 81 -6.77 -11.29 8.92
N GLN A 82 -5.92 -10.58 8.19
CA GLN A 82 -5.74 -9.12 8.33
C GLN A 82 -6.98 -8.37 7.86
N VAL A 83 -7.52 -8.72 6.69
CA VAL A 83 -8.68 -8.02 6.10
C VAL A 83 -10.02 -8.41 6.76
N ARG A 84 -10.01 -9.38 7.68
CA ARG A 84 -11.18 -9.76 8.50
C ARG A 84 -11.22 -9.06 9.87
N GLN A 85 -10.37 -8.07 10.07
CA GLN A 85 -10.37 -7.22 11.26
C GLN A 85 -10.79 -5.79 10.88
N PRO A 86 -11.32 -5.00 11.83
CA PRO A 86 -11.40 -3.55 11.67
C PRO A 86 -10.04 -2.95 11.31
N VAL A 87 -10.02 -1.72 10.79
CA VAL A 87 -8.77 -1.00 10.55
C VAL A 87 -7.96 -0.93 11.85
N TYR A 88 -6.66 -1.25 11.74
CA TYR A 88 -5.74 -1.22 12.87
C TYR A 88 -4.39 -0.63 12.44
N THR A 89 -3.68 -0.04 13.39
CA THR A 89 -2.40 0.65 13.16
C THR A 89 -1.18 -0.16 13.62
N THR A 90 -1.37 -1.39 14.11
CA THR A 90 -0.28 -2.25 14.65
C THR A 90 0.74 -2.72 13.60
N SER A 91 0.49 -2.49 12.32
CA SER A 91 1.44 -2.70 11.23
C SER A 91 2.32 -1.48 10.96
N LEU A 92 1.92 -0.29 11.40
CA LEU A 92 2.68 0.94 11.19
C LEU A 92 4.07 0.83 11.79
N GLY A 93 5.08 1.22 11.00
CA GLY A 93 6.47 1.20 11.44
C GLY A 93 7.03 -0.19 11.76
N ARG A 94 6.33 -1.30 11.46
CA ARG A 94 6.81 -2.66 11.78
C ARG A 94 8.16 -2.96 11.12
N TRP A 95 8.44 -2.35 9.96
CA TRP A 95 9.73 -2.45 9.27
C TRP A 95 10.91 -2.02 10.15
N ARG A 96 10.70 -1.10 11.11
CA ARG A 96 11.76 -0.62 12.02
C ARG A 96 12.37 -1.73 12.87
N ARG A 97 11.64 -2.83 13.10
CA ARG A 97 12.13 -3.99 13.87
C ARG A 97 13.31 -4.70 13.21
N TYR A 98 13.46 -4.55 11.89
CA TYR A 98 14.59 -5.13 11.15
C TYR A 98 15.86 -4.27 11.25
N GLY A 99 15.74 -3.03 11.74
CA GLY A 99 16.87 -2.15 12.07
C GLY A 99 17.87 -2.01 10.90
N PRO A 100 19.19 -2.08 11.19
CA PRO A 100 20.24 -1.98 10.17
C PRO A 100 20.20 -3.06 9.08
N GLY A 101 19.49 -4.17 9.31
CA GLY A 101 19.35 -5.23 8.31
C GLY A 101 18.63 -4.78 7.03
N LEU A 102 17.87 -3.68 7.08
CA LEU A 102 17.22 -3.08 5.91
C LEU A 102 18.10 -2.07 5.16
N GLN A 103 19.29 -1.75 5.64
CA GLN A 103 20.15 -0.73 5.02
C GLN A 103 20.36 -0.96 3.51
N PRO A 104 20.63 -2.19 3.02
CA PRO A 104 20.79 -2.40 1.58
C PRO A 104 19.55 -2.05 0.75
N LEU A 105 18.35 -2.20 1.33
CA LEU A 105 17.11 -1.79 0.68
C LEU A 105 16.99 -0.26 0.67
N LEU A 106 17.24 0.39 1.81
CA LEU A 106 17.15 1.84 1.95
C LEU A 106 18.13 2.55 1.01
N ASP A 107 19.37 2.07 0.94
CA ASP A 107 20.40 2.59 0.03
C ASP A 107 19.97 2.43 -1.43
N ALA A 108 19.43 1.25 -1.79
CA ALA A 108 18.94 1.01 -3.13
C ALA A 108 17.74 1.91 -3.48
N ILE A 109 16.85 2.19 -2.53
CA ILE A 109 15.71 3.10 -2.77
C ILE A 109 16.18 4.55 -2.92
N ALA A 110 17.18 4.98 -2.16
CA ALA A 110 17.68 6.36 -2.11
C ALA A 110 18.62 6.75 -3.27
N ALA A 111 19.08 5.81 -4.08
CA ALA A 111 20.17 6.00 -5.05
C ALA A 111 19.91 7.04 -6.17
N ASP A 112 18.70 7.59 -6.32
CA ASP A 112 18.32 8.55 -7.36
C ASP A 112 17.57 9.79 -6.80
N ALA A 113 17.83 10.20 -5.55
CA ALA A 113 17.30 11.43 -4.94
C ALA A 113 18.19 12.66 -5.21
#